data_AF-A0A482XRD8-F1
#
_entry.id   AF-A0A482XRD8-F1
#
_cell.length_a   1.000
_cell.length_b   1.000
_cell.length_c   1.000
_cell.angle_alpha   90.00
_cell.angle_beta   90.00
_cell.angle_gamma   90.00
#
_symmetry.space_group_name_H-M   'P 1'
#
loop_
_entity.id
_entity.type
_entity.pdbx_description
1 polymer ?
#
loop_
_entity_poly.entity_id
_entity_poly.type
_entity_poly.pdbx_seq_one_letter_code
_entity_poly.pdbx_strand_id
1 'polypeptide(L)'
;MVSMSMLVCHACDNGEIYDNTVTEEDITDVIEAHNLYRATVALGIGENLQMKWYGGPHTERTHNFTEAITSWYEEHVFYKYKTLEKGDSRDRKTQTGHYTQVVWANTNKVGCGFASFYQTEKQRDELLYVCNYAPTGNYEGEYPYIEGEPDCEANGLSKSDIDGLCKK
;
A
#
# COMPACT_ATOMS: atom_id res chain seq x y z
N MET A 1 -10.01 -15.63 -17.81
CA MET A 1 -8.91 -16.07 -16.93
C MET A 1 -7.62 -15.61 -17.56
N VAL A 2 -6.92 -14.66 -16.94
CA VAL A 2 -5.59 -14.24 -17.41
C VAL A 2 -4.58 -15.01 -16.58
N SER A 3 -3.97 -16.03 -17.17
CA SER A 3 -2.77 -16.65 -16.62
C SER A 3 -1.63 -15.65 -16.86
N MET A 4 -1.13 -15.01 -15.80
CA MET A 4 0.15 -14.33 -15.89
C MET A 4 1.19 -15.21 -15.20
N SER A 5 1.93 -15.94 -16.02
CA SER A 5 3.17 -16.60 -15.67
C SER A 5 4.30 -15.58 -15.85
N MET A 6 5.09 -15.36 -14.81
CA MET A 6 6.31 -14.54 -14.90
C MET A 6 7.51 -15.48 -14.77
N LEU A 7 8.37 -15.47 -15.79
CA LEU A 7 9.72 -16.01 -15.68
C LEU A 7 10.60 -14.81 -15.32
N VAL A 8 10.96 -14.66 -14.04
CA VAL A 8 11.92 -13.64 -13.61
C VAL A 8 13.27 -14.33 -13.48
N CYS A 9 14.11 -14.20 -14.50
CA CYS A 9 15.54 -14.34 -14.27
C CYS A 9 16.26 -13.29 -15.12
N HIS A 10 16.82 -12.30 -14.44
CA HIS A 10 17.60 -11.24 -15.08
C HIS A 10 19.02 -11.74 -15.46
N ALA A 11 19.43 -12.92 -14.97
CA ALA A 11 20.74 -13.53 -15.17
C ALA A 11 20.68 -15.07 -15.28
N CYS A 12 19.78 -15.59 -16.12
CA CYS A 12 19.76 -17.01 -16.49
C CYS A 12 19.95 -17.16 -17.99
N ASP A 13 20.78 -18.12 -18.38
CA ASP A 13 20.80 -18.68 -19.73
C ASP A 13 20.45 -20.17 -19.62
N ASN A 14 19.46 -20.64 -20.40
CA ASN A 14 18.92 -22.01 -20.33
C ASN A 14 18.48 -22.52 -18.94
N GLY A 15 18.17 -21.63 -18.00
CA GLY A 15 17.67 -21.99 -16.65
C GLY A 15 18.76 -22.20 -15.59
N GLU A 16 20.02 -21.97 -15.93
CA GLU A 16 21.12 -21.97 -14.96
C GLU A 16 21.49 -20.52 -14.59
N ILE A 17 21.62 -20.27 -13.29
CA ILE A 17 22.00 -18.98 -12.69
C ILE A 17 23.51 -18.82 -12.86
N TYR A 18 23.96 -17.80 -13.59
CA TYR A 18 25.41 -17.55 -13.80
C TYR A 18 25.97 -16.40 -12.96
N ASP A 19 25.12 -15.70 -12.21
CA ASP A 19 25.52 -14.65 -11.27
C ASP A 19 25.54 -15.19 -9.84
N ASN A 20 26.74 -15.38 -9.31
CA ASN A 20 27.02 -15.89 -7.97
C ASN A 20 26.75 -14.87 -6.84
N THR A 21 26.19 -13.69 -7.16
CA THR A 21 25.68 -12.74 -6.17
C THR A 21 24.18 -12.88 -5.89
N VAL A 22 23.45 -13.66 -6.71
CA VAL A 22 22.02 -13.95 -6.52
C VAL A 22 21.89 -15.38 -6.01
N THR A 23 21.29 -15.53 -4.83
CA THR A 23 21.06 -16.84 -4.21
C THR A 23 19.71 -17.43 -4.61
N GLU A 24 19.52 -18.74 -4.41
CA GLU A 24 18.20 -19.38 -4.56
C GLU A 24 17.17 -18.80 -3.58
N GLU A 25 17.62 -18.29 -2.43
CA GLU A 25 16.80 -17.58 -1.44
C GLU A 25 16.29 -16.25 -2.00
N ASP A 26 17.17 -15.45 -2.63
CA ASP A 26 16.76 -14.20 -3.29
C ASP A 26 15.73 -14.43 -4.40
N ILE A 27 15.90 -15.50 -5.19
CA ILE A 27 14.96 -15.86 -6.26
C ILE A 27 13.61 -16.29 -5.66
N THR A 28 13.64 -17.08 -4.58
CA THR A 28 12.44 -17.52 -3.88
C THR A 28 11.70 -16.34 -3.26
N ASP A 29 12.40 -15.43 -2.59
CA ASP A 29 11.85 -14.21 -2.01
C ASP A 29 11.16 -13.34 -3.06
N VAL A 30 11.80 -13.13 -4.22
CA VAL A 30 11.20 -12.37 -5.33
C VAL A 30 9.94 -13.07 -5.85
N ILE A 31 9.98 -14.38 -6.05
CA ILE A 31 8.84 -15.16 -6.56
C ILE A 31 7.68 -15.15 -5.55
N GLU A 32 7.95 -15.38 -4.27
CA GLU A 32 6.94 -15.43 -3.21
C GLU A 32 6.33 -14.06 -2.96
N ALA A 33 7.15 -13.01 -2.84
CA ALA A 33 6.66 -11.65 -2.70
C ALA A 33 5.82 -11.26 -3.93
N HIS A 34 6.31 -11.53 -5.14
CA HIS A 34 5.57 -11.21 -6.36
C HIS A 34 4.25 -11.98 -6.44
N ASN A 35 4.22 -13.26 -6.09
CA ASN A 35 3.00 -14.07 -6.07
C ASN A 35 2.01 -13.60 -4.99
N LEU A 36 2.50 -13.18 -3.82
CA LEU A 36 1.69 -12.59 -2.76
C LEU A 36 1.04 -11.28 -3.23
N TYR A 37 1.81 -10.37 -3.84
CA TYR A 37 1.27 -9.12 -4.40
C TYR A 37 0.34 -9.35 -5.61
N ARG A 38 0.58 -10.40 -6.41
CA ARG A 38 -0.37 -10.78 -7.48
C ARG A 38 -1.68 -11.31 -6.90
N ALA A 39 -1.62 -12.04 -5.79
CA ALA A 39 -2.80 -12.51 -5.09
C ALA A 39 -3.59 -11.35 -4.46
N THR A 40 -2.92 -10.33 -3.90
CA THR A 40 -3.61 -9.15 -3.35
C THR A 40 -4.37 -8.38 -4.44
N VAL A 41 -3.77 -8.20 -5.63
CA VAL A 41 -4.43 -7.63 -6.80
C VAL A 41 -5.60 -8.49 -7.28
N ALA A 42 -5.42 -9.82 -7.34
CA ALA A 42 -6.48 -10.75 -7.78
C ALA A 42 -7.66 -10.83 -6.79
N LEU A 43 -7.42 -10.55 -5.51
CA LEU A 43 -8.43 -10.56 -4.44
C LEU A 43 -9.11 -9.21 -4.21
N GLY A 44 -8.73 -8.15 -4.95
CA GLY A 44 -9.28 -6.82 -4.75
C GLY A 44 -8.94 -6.28 -3.36
N ILE A 45 -7.67 -6.37 -2.97
CA ILE A 45 -7.12 -5.76 -1.76
C ILE A 45 -6.50 -4.41 -2.17
N GLY A 46 -6.86 -3.35 -1.46
CA GLY A 46 -6.31 -2.01 -1.71
C GLY A 46 -4.90 -1.90 -1.13
N GLU A 47 -4.08 -0.97 -1.62
CA GLU A 47 -2.68 -0.83 -1.20
C GLU A 47 -2.26 0.65 -1.14
N ASN A 48 -1.59 1.03 -0.05
CA ASN A 48 -0.84 2.29 0.03
C ASN A 48 0.66 1.97 0.18
N LEU A 49 1.49 2.72 -0.53
CA LEU A 49 2.95 2.57 -0.53
C LEU A 49 3.63 3.90 -0.22
N GLN A 50 4.69 3.87 0.59
CA GLN A 50 5.56 5.02 0.81
C GLN A 50 7.03 4.60 0.88
N MET A 51 7.89 5.31 0.16
CA MET A 51 9.34 5.19 0.28
C MET A 51 9.92 6.45 0.92
N LYS A 52 10.67 6.28 2.02
CA LYS A 52 11.48 7.33 2.65
C LYS A 52 12.96 7.07 2.41
N TRP A 53 13.73 8.15 2.34
CA TRP A 53 15.17 8.10 2.06
C TRP A 53 15.92 8.93 3.11
N TYR A 54 16.96 8.36 3.67
CA TYR A 54 17.81 9.00 4.68
C TYR A 54 19.26 8.98 4.20
N GLY A 55 19.76 10.13 3.77
CA GLY A 55 21.16 10.25 3.35
C GLY A 55 22.13 10.20 4.54
N GLY A 56 23.35 9.75 4.28
CA GLY A 56 24.42 9.71 5.28
C GLY A 56 24.94 8.29 5.52
N PRO A 57 25.75 8.10 6.57
CA PRO A 57 26.26 6.78 6.92
C PRO A 57 25.09 5.83 7.21
N HIS A 58 25.27 4.56 6.85
CA HIS A 58 24.28 3.52 7.13
C HIS A 58 23.96 3.48 8.63
N THR A 59 22.66 3.54 8.93
CA THR A 59 22.15 3.37 10.29
C THR A 59 20.89 2.52 10.23
N GLU A 60 20.71 1.67 11.22
CA GLU A 60 19.48 0.89 11.34
C GLU A 60 18.27 1.84 11.48
N ARG A 61 17.29 1.71 10.58
CA ARG A 61 16.08 2.52 10.59
C ARG A 61 14.91 1.70 11.12
N THR A 62 14.23 2.25 12.12
CA THR A 62 12.98 1.71 12.63
C THR A 62 11.79 2.33 11.90
N HIS A 63 10.68 1.61 11.85
CA HIS A 63 9.43 2.10 11.28
C HIS A 63 8.71 3.09 12.20
N ASN A 64 7.94 3.99 11.59
CA ASN A 64 6.96 4.83 12.24
C ASN A 64 5.69 4.86 11.38
N PHE A 65 4.80 3.90 11.60
CA PHE A 65 3.54 3.80 10.84
C PHE A 65 2.62 5.00 11.07
N THR A 66 2.64 5.61 12.26
CA THR A 66 1.87 6.83 12.53
C THR A 66 2.28 7.95 11.59
N GLU A 67 3.58 8.19 11.43
CA GLU A 67 4.06 9.22 10.50
C GLU A 67 3.75 8.89 9.04
N ALA A 68 3.85 7.62 8.65
CA ALA A 68 3.51 7.19 7.30
C ALA A 68 2.02 7.39 6.97
N ILE A 69 1.14 6.93 7.87
CA ILE A 69 -0.32 7.07 7.72
C ILE A 69 -0.74 8.54 7.78
N THR A 70 -0.14 9.36 8.65
CA THR A 70 -0.38 10.80 8.68
C THR A 70 0.00 11.45 7.35
N SER A 71 1.15 11.10 6.77
CA SER A 71 1.57 11.61 5.46
C SER A 71 0.59 11.22 4.34
N TRP A 72 0.01 10.03 4.39
CA TRP A 72 -1.05 9.63 3.48
C TRP A 72 -2.35 10.41 3.70
N TYR A 73 -2.70 10.65 4.96
CA TYR A 73 -3.87 11.44 5.32
C TYR A 73 -3.75 12.90 4.87
N GLU A 74 -2.56 13.50 4.94
CA GLU A 74 -2.29 14.89 4.52
C GLU A 74 -2.65 15.18 3.05
N GLU A 75 -2.78 14.16 2.20
CA GLU A 75 -3.33 14.30 0.84
C GLU A 75 -4.77 14.86 0.83
N HIS A 76 -5.48 14.85 1.96
CA HIS A 76 -6.80 15.44 2.12
C HIS A 76 -6.86 16.91 1.65
N VAL A 77 -5.75 17.64 1.70
CA VAL A 77 -5.68 19.04 1.26
C VAL A 77 -5.91 19.21 -0.25
N PHE A 78 -5.68 18.16 -1.03
CA PHE A 78 -5.91 18.15 -2.48
C PHE A 78 -7.27 17.53 -2.84
N TYR A 79 -7.89 16.81 -1.91
CA TYR A 79 -9.18 16.19 -2.13
C TYR A 79 -10.32 17.21 -2.01
N LYS A 80 -11.21 17.19 -2.97
CA LYS A 80 -12.51 17.86 -2.91
C LYS A 80 -13.55 16.76 -2.82
N TYR A 81 -14.59 16.95 -2.01
CA TYR A 81 -15.65 15.95 -1.89
C TYR A 81 -16.35 15.77 -3.24
N LYS A 82 -16.05 14.64 -3.90
CA LYS A 82 -16.61 14.20 -5.18
C LYS A 82 -16.46 12.69 -5.30
N THR A 83 -17.15 12.11 -6.27
CA THR A 83 -16.84 10.75 -6.71
C THR A 83 -15.43 10.69 -7.28
N LEU A 84 -14.73 9.58 -7.06
CA LEU A 84 -13.40 9.39 -7.62
C LEU A 84 -13.46 9.24 -9.14
N GLU A 85 -12.52 9.89 -9.80
CA GLU A 85 -12.37 9.86 -11.26
C GLU A 85 -11.01 9.28 -11.63
N LYS A 86 -10.96 8.69 -12.83
CA LYS A 86 -9.70 8.21 -13.41
C LYS A 86 -8.68 9.35 -13.54
N GLY A 87 -7.70 9.36 -12.64
CA GLY A 87 -6.64 10.37 -12.62
C GLY A 87 -6.40 11.00 -11.27
N ASP A 88 -7.35 10.92 -10.34
CA ASP A 88 -7.26 11.54 -9.00
C ASP A 88 -6.03 11.08 -8.19
N SER A 89 -5.47 9.90 -8.52
CA SER A 89 -4.27 9.35 -7.89
C SER A 89 -3.02 9.37 -8.78
N ARG A 90 -3.06 10.01 -9.96
CA ARG A 90 -1.96 9.95 -10.95
C ARG A 90 -0.98 11.12 -10.90
N ASP A 91 -1.41 12.29 -10.43
CA ASP A 91 -0.53 13.44 -10.30
C ASP A 91 0.20 13.40 -8.96
N ARG A 92 1.53 13.29 -8.99
CA ARG A 92 2.39 13.25 -7.79
C ARG A 92 2.29 14.50 -6.91
N LYS A 93 1.81 15.63 -7.44
CA LYS A 93 1.69 16.90 -6.70
C LYS A 93 0.33 17.08 -6.04
N THR A 94 -0.68 16.40 -6.54
CA THR A 94 -2.07 16.55 -6.09
C THR A 94 -2.73 15.19 -5.90
N GLN A 95 -1.94 14.16 -5.57
CA GLN A 95 -2.50 12.82 -5.41
C GLN A 95 -3.43 12.82 -4.21
N THR A 96 -4.49 12.03 -4.32
CA THR A 96 -5.47 11.86 -3.24
C THR A 96 -5.69 10.39 -2.88
N GLY A 97 -5.07 9.47 -3.64
CA GLY A 97 -5.36 8.04 -3.59
C GLY A 97 -5.04 7.39 -2.25
N HIS A 98 -3.99 7.83 -1.55
CA HIS A 98 -3.69 7.26 -0.24
C HIS A 98 -4.69 7.76 0.79
N TYR A 99 -5.01 9.06 0.77
CA TYR A 99 -6.04 9.63 1.66
C TYR A 99 -7.37 8.92 1.48
N THR A 100 -7.87 8.80 0.24
CA THR A 100 -9.18 8.22 -0.04
C THR A 100 -9.25 6.76 0.40
N GLN A 101 -8.16 6.00 0.30
CA GLN A 101 -8.09 4.64 0.83
C GLN A 101 -8.07 4.61 2.37
N VAL A 102 -7.35 5.53 3.02
CA VAL A 102 -7.30 5.64 4.50
C VAL A 102 -8.70 5.91 5.07
N VAL A 103 -9.51 6.73 4.41
CA VAL A 103 -10.85 7.12 4.88
C VAL A 103 -11.99 6.34 4.23
N TRP A 104 -11.69 5.24 3.54
CA TRP A 104 -12.70 4.49 2.80
C TRP A 104 -13.67 3.77 3.75
N ALA A 105 -14.93 4.22 3.81
CA ALA A 105 -15.91 3.79 4.81
C ALA A 105 -16.16 2.27 4.85
N ASN A 106 -16.12 1.61 3.69
CA ASN A 106 -16.36 0.17 3.60
C ASN A 106 -15.13 -0.67 3.99
N THR A 107 -13.94 -0.07 4.04
CA THR A 107 -12.70 -0.76 4.46
C THR A 107 -12.72 -0.96 5.96
N ASN A 108 -12.53 -2.20 6.43
CA ASN A 108 -12.58 -2.52 7.87
C ASN A 108 -11.44 -3.43 8.35
N LYS A 109 -10.51 -3.77 7.47
CA LYS A 109 -9.29 -4.51 7.80
C LYS A 109 -8.12 -3.80 7.15
N VAL A 110 -7.04 -3.71 7.90
CA VAL A 110 -5.75 -3.20 7.41
C VAL A 110 -4.64 -4.09 7.94
N GLY A 111 -3.67 -4.39 7.08
CA GLY A 111 -2.43 -5.08 7.45
C GLY A 111 -1.25 -4.34 6.87
N CYS A 112 -0.27 -3.98 7.71
CA CYS A 112 0.87 -3.18 7.28
C CYS A 112 2.19 -3.91 7.52
N GLY A 113 3.18 -3.61 6.68
CA GLY A 113 4.54 -4.10 6.78
C GLY A 113 5.53 -3.00 6.39
N PHE A 114 6.78 -3.19 6.75
CA PHE A 114 7.86 -2.30 6.34
C PHE A 114 9.13 -3.09 6.00
N ALA A 115 9.98 -2.51 5.16
CA ALA A 115 11.31 -3.01 4.88
C ALA A 115 12.31 -1.86 4.96
N SER A 116 13.47 -2.09 5.56
CA SER A 116 14.58 -1.15 5.58
C SER A 116 15.81 -1.77 4.94
N PHE A 117 16.49 -1.03 4.08
CA PHE A 117 17.71 -1.48 3.43
C PHE A 117 18.63 -0.30 3.13
N TYR A 118 19.93 -0.55 3.06
CA TYR A 118 20.90 0.45 2.65
C TYR A 118 21.17 0.36 1.15
N GLN A 119 21.01 1.47 0.44
CA GLN A 119 21.37 1.55 -0.99
C GLN A 119 22.80 2.08 -1.08
N THR A 120 23.75 1.16 -1.31
CA THR A 120 25.20 1.42 -1.30
C THR A 120 25.65 2.43 -2.37
N GLU A 121 25.09 2.37 -3.58
CA GLU A 121 25.47 3.27 -4.68
C GLU A 121 25.07 4.73 -4.42
N LYS A 122 23.93 4.91 -3.75
CA LYS A 122 23.30 6.20 -3.42
C LYS A 122 23.63 6.66 -2.01
N GLN A 123 24.36 5.84 -1.26
CA GLN A 123 24.81 6.08 0.11
C GLN A 123 23.68 6.59 1.02
N ARG A 124 22.57 5.84 1.06
CA ARG A 124 21.39 6.21 1.85
C ARG A 124 20.64 5.00 2.35
N ASP A 125 20.01 5.13 3.52
CA ASP A 125 19.02 4.18 3.99
C ASP A 125 17.69 4.44 3.29
N GLU A 126 17.01 3.39 2.87
CA GLU A 126 15.69 3.40 2.27
C GLU A 126 14.73 2.65 3.19
N LEU A 127 13.52 3.19 3.35
CA LEU A 127 12.50 2.64 4.22
C LEU A 127 11.17 2.61 3.48
N LEU A 128 10.73 1.41 3.13
CA LEU A 128 9.49 1.13 2.42
C LEU A 128 8.39 0.77 3.42
N TYR A 129 7.26 1.45 3.32
CA TYR A 129 6.03 1.13 4.04
C TYR A 129 4.99 0.62 3.06
N VAL A 130 4.27 -0.42 3.48
CA VAL A 130 3.15 -1.02 2.73
C VAL A 130 1.99 -1.20 3.69
N CYS A 131 0.78 -0.80 3.29
CA CYS A 131 -0.45 -1.16 3.98
C CYS A 131 -1.48 -1.68 2.98
N ASN A 132 -2.03 -2.85 3.29
CA ASN A 132 -3.07 -3.52 2.53
C ASN A 132 -4.43 -3.34 3.20
N TYR A 133 -5.47 -3.06 2.41
CA TYR A 133 -6.80 -2.69 2.88
C TYR A 133 -7.87 -3.65 2.35
N ALA A 134 -8.75 -4.13 3.24
CA ALA A 134 -9.81 -5.05 2.88
C ALA A 134 -11.16 -4.70 3.53
N PRO A 135 -12.27 -4.74 2.79
CA PRO A 135 -12.35 -4.72 1.32
C PRO A 135 -11.57 -3.54 0.71
N THR A 136 -11.10 -3.64 -0.54
CA THR A 136 -10.44 -2.50 -1.20
C THR A 136 -11.37 -1.29 -1.28
N GLY A 137 -10.77 -0.11 -1.24
CA GLY A 137 -11.42 1.13 -1.60
C GLY A 137 -11.04 1.62 -2.99
N ASN A 138 -11.14 2.93 -3.17
CA ASN A 138 -10.74 3.66 -4.38
C ASN A 138 -11.45 3.22 -5.66
N TYR A 139 -12.72 2.84 -5.56
CA TYR A 139 -13.53 2.55 -6.73
C TYR A 139 -13.87 3.83 -7.51
N GLU A 140 -13.61 3.80 -8.83
CA GLU A 140 -13.98 4.87 -9.74
C GLU A 140 -15.51 5.03 -9.76
N GLY A 141 -15.99 6.28 -9.67
CA GLY A 141 -17.42 6.60 -9.60
C GLY A 141 -18.03 6.50 -8.20
N GLU A 142 -17.27 6.09 -7.18
CA GLU A 142 -17.74 6.04 -5.79
C GLU A 142 -17.17 7.19 -4.95
N TYR A 143 -17.88 7.52 -3.86
CA TYR A 143 -17.36 8.39 -2.81
C TYR A 143 -16.57 7.55 -1.79
N PRO A 144 -15.49 8.09 -1.21
CA PRO A 144 -14.77 7.41 -0.12
C PRO A 144 -15.64 7.14 1.11
N TYR A 145 -16.59 8.04 1.37
CA TYR A 145 -17.58 7.96 2.44
C TYR A 145 -18.81 8.82 2.07
N ILE A 146 -19.92 8.59 2.76
CA ILE A 146 -21.11 9.44 2.66
C ILE A 146 -21.03 10.48 3.80
N GLU A 147 -21.18 11.76 3.47
CA GLU A 147 -21.26 12.82 4.49
C GLU A 147 -22.52 12.66 5.36
N GLY A 148 -22.35 12.76 6.68
CA GLY A 148 -23.43 12.66 7.66
C GLY A 148 -22.98 12.06 8.98
N GLU A 149 -23.95 11.88 9.88
CA GLU A 149 -23.72 11.18 11.15
C GLU A 149 -23.55 9.67 10.90
N PRO A 150 -22.66 8.97 11.64
CA PRO A 150 -22.49 7.53 11.50
C PRO A 150 -23.75 6.78 11.95
N ASP A 151 -24.34 6.02 11.04
CA ASP A 151 -25.48 5.15 11.34
C ASP A 151 -25.04 3.68 11.45
N CYS A 152 -24.42 3.35 12.59
CA CYS A 152 -23.91 1.99 12.81
C CYS A 152 -25.05 0.97 12.83
N GLU A 153 -26.16 1.28 13.50
CA GLU A 153 -27.27 0.35 13.70
C GLU A 153 -27.97 0.00 12.38
N ALA A 154 -28.21 0.97 11.49
CA ALA A 154 -28.78 0.70 10.17
C ALA A 154 -27.89 -0.19 9.29
N ASN A 155 -26.58 -0.21 9.56
CA ASN A 155 -25.61 -1.05 8.86
C ASN A 155 -25.32 -2.38 9.59
N GLY A 156 -26.06 -2.70 10.65
CA GLY A 156 -25.86 -3.91 11.44
C GLY A 156 -24.55 -3.93 12.24
N LEU A 157 -24.04 -2.74 12.58
CA LEU A 157 -22.81 -2.52 13.32
C LEU A 157 -23.11 -1.90 14.70
N SER A 158 -22.17 -2.03 15.62
CA SER A 158 -22.21 -1.34 16.91
C SER A 158 -21.38 -0.06 16.88
N LYS A 159 -21.63 0.88 17.79
CA LYS A 159 -20.73 2.04 17.97
C LYS A 159 -19.36 1.59 18.46
N SER A 160 -18.31 2.20 17.92
CA SER A 160 -16.94 1.97 18.39
C SER A 160 -16.61 2.88 19.59
N ASP A 161 -15.43 2.69 20.18
CA ASP A 161 -14.93 3.54 21.27
C ASP A 161 -14.36 4.88 20.75
N ILE A 162 -14.27 5.02 19.42
CA ILE A 162 -13.88 6.25 18.73
C ILE A 162 -15.16 6.87 18.14
N ASP A 163 -15.45 8.11 18.55
CA ASP A 163 -16.56 8.89 17.99
C ASP A 163 -16.42 9.00 16.47
N GLY A 164 -17.52 8.83 15.75
CA GLY A 164 -17.51 8.84 14.28
C GLY A 164 -17.35 7.46 13.64
N LEU A 165 -17.04 6.39 14.39
CA LEU A 165 -16.76 5.05 13.84
C LEU A 165 -17.67 3.94 14.37
N CYS A 166 -17.85 2.91 13.53
CA CYS A 166 -18.61 1.71 13.82
C CYS A 166 -17.69 0.47 13.95
N LYS A 167 -18.13 -0.53 14.73
CA LYS A 167 -17.46 -1.82 14.90
C LYS A 167 -18.37 -2.97 14.47
N LYS A 168 -17.76 -4.00 13.87
CA LYS A 168 -18.40 -5.29 13.59
C LYS A 168 -18.49 -6.15 14.83
#